data_AF-A0A810Q3U3-F1
#
_entry.id   AF-A0A810Q3U3-F1
#
_cell.length_a   1.000
_cell.length_b   1.000
_cell.length_c   1.000
_cell.angle_alpha   90.00
_cell.angle_beta   90.00
_cell.angle_gamma   90.00
#
_symmetry.space_group_name_H-M   'P 1'
#
loop_
_entity.id
_entity.type
_entity.pdbx_description
1 polymer ?
#
loop_
_entity_poly.entity_id
_entity_poly.type
_entity_poly.pdbx_seq_one_letter_code
_entity_poly.pdbx_strand_id
1 'polypeptide(L)'
;MNNDNFMVFVYNAIIALFAFFVAAPMLLNAISLFTVQKRFAKVMVDEGVVKEETVRRLHPKKQVAGVLISLLVLAGLGWTCTRVDMGYICGCIALVAGVLKYRNIIQFNSLTVQRFRNTYKDEMDLNKYNKYVDSHF
;
A
#
# COMPACT_ATOMS: atom_id res chain seq x y z
N MET A 1 -2.46 -2.85 39.80
CA MET A 1 -2.49 -1.91 38.65
C MET A 1 -3.78 -1.13 38.73
N ASN A 2 -3.73 0.20 38.71
CA ASN A 2 -4.93 1.02 38.64
C ASN A 2 -5.55 0.86 37.24
N ASN A 3 -6.88 0.86 37.13
CA ASN A 3 -7.58 0.65 35.86
C ASN A 3 -7.12 1.63 34.77
N ASP A 4 -6.74 2.84 35.13
CA ASP A 4 -6.26 3.87 34.20
C ASP A 4 -4.94 3.47 33.50
N ASN A 5 -3.98 2.92 34.25
CA ASN A 5 -2.68 2.49 33.70
C ASN A 5 -2.84 1.27 32.79
N PHE A 6 -3.78 0.37 33.11
CA PHE A 6 -4.10 -0.77 32.25
C PHE A 6 -4.76 -0.31 30.94
N MET A 7 -5.69 0.65 31.01
CA MET A 7 -6.34 1.20 29.80
C MET A 7 -5.35 1.92 28.89
N VAL A 8 -4.43 2.72 29.44
CA VAL A 8 -3.35 3.36 28.66
C VAL A 8 -2.47 2.33 27.95
N PHE A 9 -2.12 1.23 28.63
CA PHE A 9 -1.39 0.13 28.00
C PHE A 9 -2.18 -0.51 26.84
N VAL A 10 -3.46 -0.79 27.05
CA VAL A 10 -4.33 -1.38 26.01
C VAL A 10 -4.45 -0.44 24.81
N TYR A 11 -4.65 0.86 25.02
CA TYR A 11 -4.72 1.85 23.93
C TYR A 11 -3.41 1.93 23.15
N ASN A 12 -2.26 1.96 23.84
CA ASN A 12 -0.95 1.95 23.18
C ASN A 12 -0.72 0.67 22.38
N ALA A 13 -1.13 -0.49 22.89
CA ALA A 13 -1.06 -1.76 22.16
C ALA A 13 -1.92 -1.72 20.88
N ILE A 14 -3.15 -1.19 20.96
CA ILE A 14 -4.04 -1.04 19.80
C ILE A 14 -3.41 -0.11 18.76
N ILE A 15 -2.87 1.05 19.18
CA ILE A 15 -2.20 2.00 18.28
C ILE A 15 -1.01 1.35 17.59
N ALA A 16 -0.17 0.61 18.31
CA ALA A 16 0.96 -0.10 17.73
C ALA A 16 0.53 -1.17 16.71
N LEU A 17 -0.47 -1.99 17.07
CA LEU A 17 -0.99 -3.01 16.17
C LEU A 17 -1.58 -2.39 14.90
N PHE A 18 -2.32 -1.29 15.03
CA PHE A 18 -2.87 -0.57 13.89
C PHE A 18 -1.76 0.06 13.03
N ALA A 19 -0.77 0.71 13.64
CA ALA A 19 0.37 1.28 12.92
C ALA A 19 1.15 0.21 12.13
N PHE A 20 1.37 -0.95 12.75
CA PHE A 20 2.12 -2.05 12.16
C PHE A 20 1.33 -2.78 11.06
N PHE A 21 0.13 -3.27 11.35
CA PHE A 21 -0.64 -4.14 10.45
C PHE A 21 -1.49 -3.39 9.44
N VAL A 22 -1.80 -2.12 9.68
CA VAL A 22 -2.79 -1.37 8.89
C VAL A 22 -2.11 -0.18 8.20
N ALA A 23 -1.53 0.75 8.97
CA ALA A 23 -0.94 1.96 8.40
C ALA A 23 0.29 1.67 7.54
N ALA A 24 1.24 0.87 8.03
CA ALA A 24 2.47 0.55 7.29
C ALA A 24 2.19 -0.14 5.93
N PRO A 25 1.44 -1.26 5.82
CA PRO A 25 1.18 -1.86 4.53
C PRO A 25 0.34 -0.96 3.61
N MET A 26 -0.58 -0.14 4.14
CA MET A 26 -1.32 0.82 3.31
C MET A 26 -0.43 1.91 2.72
N LEU A 27 0.50 2.46 3.50
CA LEU A 27 1.48 3.42 3.00
C LEU A 27 2.35 2.81 1.91
N LEU A 28 2.86 1.60 2.15
CA LEU A 28 3.69 0.90 1.18
C LEU A 28 2.92 0.55 -0.10
N ASN A 29 1.63 0.23 0.02
CA ASN A 29 0.76 0.02 -1.13
C ASN A 29 0.58 1.32 -1.94
N ALA A 30 0.37 2.46 -1.29
CA ALA A 30 0.30 3.75 -1.97
C ALA A 30 1.62 4.06 -2.68
N ILE A 31 2.76 3.85 -2.02
CA ILE A 31 4.09 4.04 -2.62
C ILE A 31 4.31 3.12 -3.82
N SER A 32 3.91 1.84 -3.72
CA SER A 32 4.09 0.87 -4.80
C SER A 32 3.23 1.17 -6.03
N LEU A 33 2.11 1.89 -5.89
CA LEU A 33 1.38 2.45 -7.03
C LEU A 33 2.23 3.44 -7.85
N PHE A 34 3.00 4.31 -7.20
CA PHE A 34 3.81 5.32 -7.90
C PHE A 34 5.11 4.76 -8.46
N THR A 35 5.70 3.75 -7.80
CA THR A 35 6.99 3.20 -8.18
C THR A 35 6.83 1.94 -9.05
N VAL A 36 6.45 0.82 -8.44
CA VAL A 36 6.44 -0.51 -9.08
C VAL A 36 5.35 -0.61 -10.13
N GLN A 37 4.11 -0.24 -9.79
CA GLN A 37 3.00 -0.36 -10.75
C GLN A 37 3.16 0.58 -11.95
N LYS A 38 3.76 1.76 -11.76
CA LYS A 38 4.04 2.68 -12.87
C LYS A 38 5.12 2.13 -13.80
N ARG A 39 6.17 1.50 -13.25
CA ARG A 39 7.19 0.79 -14.06
C ARG A 39 6.59 -0.40 -14.80
N PHE A 40 5.78 -1.20 -14.12
CA PHE A 40 5.12 -2.35 -14.75
C PHE A 40 4.18 -1.93 -15.88
N ALA A 41 3.38 -0.88 -15.65
CA ALA A 41 2.48 -0.36 -16.66
C ALA A 41 3.21 0.09 -17.93
N LYS A 42 4.42 0.66 -17.81
CA LYS A 42 5.24 1.02 -18.99
C LYS A 42 5.66 -0.22 -19.77
N VAL A 43 6.18 -1.25 -19.09
CA VAL A 43 6.56 -2.52 -19.73
C VAL A 43 5.36 -3.16 -20.44
N MET A 44 4.18 -3.13 -19.82
CA MET A 44 2.95 -3.65 -20.43
C MET A 44 2.48 -2.84 -21.66
N VAL A 45 2.79 -1.55 -21.72
CA VAL A 45 2.55 -0.74 -22.92
C VAL A 45 3.56 -1.09 -24.02
N ASP A 46 4.84 -1.26 -23.67
CA ASP A 46 5.90 -1.61 -24.61
C ASP A 46 5.68 -3.00 -25.24
N GLU A 47 5.20 -3.98 -24.46
CA GLU A 47 4.80 -5.31 -24.92
C GLU A 47 3.48 -5.31 -25.72
N GLY A 48 2.81 -4.16 -25.83
CA GLY A 48 1.53 -4.03 -26.51
C GLY A 48 0.40 -4.81 -25.84
N VAL A 49 0.49 -5.00 -24.52
CA VAL A 49 -0.51 -5.68 -23.67
C VAL A 49 -1.63 -4.71 -23.28
N VAL A 50 -1.29 -3.44 -23.03
CA VAL A 50 -2.25 -2.36 -22.71
C VAL A 50 -1.94 -1.11 -23.54
N LYS A 51 -2.95 -0.35 -23.95
CA LYS A 51 -2.76 0.93 -24.64
C LYS A 51 -2.25 2.02 -23.69
N GLU A 52 -1.39 2.91 -24.18
CA GLU A 52 -0.87 4.01 -23.36
C GLU A 52 -1.97 4.95 -22.85
N GLU A 53 -2.99 5.22 -23.68
CA GLU A 53 -4.15 6.06 -23.31
C GLU A 53 -4.91 5.51 -22.10
N THR A 54 -5.15 4.19 -22.09
CA THR A 54 -5.81 3.48 -20.99
C THR A 54 -5.01 3.62 -19.69
N VAL A 55 -3.67 3.49 -19.75
CA VAL A 55 -2.78 3.69 -18.59
C VAL A 55 -2.85 5.14 -18.10
N ARG A 56 -2.79 6.13 -19.00
CA ARG A 56 -2.88 7.55 -18.65
C ARG A 56 -4.22 7.91 -18.02
N ARG A 57 -5.30 7.19 -18.32
CA ARG A 57 -6.64 7.43 -17.75
C ARG A 57 -6.85 6.73 -16.41
N LEU A 58 -6.43 5.47 -16.27
CA LEU A 58 -6.71 4.64 -15.08
C LEU A 58 -5.69 4.83 -13.95
N HIS A 59 -4.41 4.97 -14.29
CA HIS A 59 -3.33 5.06 -13.30
C HIS A 59 -3.46 6.26 -12.35
N PRO A 60 -3.67 7.51 -12.82
CA PRO A 60 -3.81 8.66 -11.92
C PRO A 60 -5.02 8.54 -10.99
N LYS A 61 -6.14 7.96 -11.46
CA LYS A 61 -7.32 7.73 -10.60
C LYS A 61 -6.99 6.82 -9.42
N LYS A 62 -6.22 5.74 -9.66
CA LYS A 62 -5.78 4.83 -8.60
C LYS A 62 -4.74 5.45 -7.69
N GLN A 63 -3.81 6.22 -8.23
CA GLN A 63 -2.81 6.98 -7.45
C GLN A 63 -3.48 7.95 -6.50
N VAL A 64 -4.45 8.74 -6.97
CA VAL A 64 -5.22 9.68 -6.13
C VAL A 64 -5.96 8.93 -5.03
N ALA A 65 -6.67 7.84 -5.35
CA ALA A 65 -7.35 7.03 -4.34
C ALA A 65 -6.37 6.49 -3.28
N GLY A 66 -5.21 5.98 -3.71
CA GLY A 66 -4.16 5.49 -2.82
C GLY A 66 -3.61 6.58 -1.88
N VAL A 67 -3.39 7.79 -2.39
CA VAL A 67 -2.93 8.95 -1.61
C VAL A 67 -3.98 9.42 -0.62
N LEU A 68 -5.24 9.50 -1.03
CA LEU A 68 -6.33 9.92 -0.14
C LEU A 68 -6.50 8.95 1.03
N ILE A 69 -6.51 7.65 0.75
CA ILE A 69 -6.64 6.62 1.79
C ILE A 69 -5.43 6.65 2.73
N SER A 70 -4.21 6.76 2.20
CA SER A 70 -3.02 6.78 3.06
C SER A 70 -2.95 8.03 3.94
N LEU A 71 -3.35 9.21 3.42
CA LEU A 71 -3.45 10.44 4.20
C LEU A 71 -4.51 10.33 5.31
N LEU A 72 -5.69 9.79 5.01
CA LEU A 72 -6.74 9.61 6.02
C LEU A 72 -6.28 8.69 7.16
N VAL A 73 -5.62 7.59 6.84
CA VAL A 73 -5.10 6.63 7.82
C VAL A 73 -3.99 7.25 8.67
N LEU A 74 -3.08 8.01 8.06
CA LEU A 74 -2.04 8.72 8.79
C LEU A 74 -2.57 9.83 9.67
N ALA A 75 -3.56 10.59 9.20
CA ALA A 75 -4.21 11.64 9.98
C ALA A 75 -4.94 11.04 11.20
N GLY A 76 -5.67 9.93 11.00
CA GLY A 76 -6.32 9.19 12.09
C GLY A 76 -5.31 8.66 13.11
N LEU A 77 -4.24 8.02 12.64
CA LEU A 77 -3.16 7.53 13.51
C LEU A 77 -2.50 8.67 14.29
N GLY A 78 -2.11 9.75 13.61
CA GLY A 78 -1.47 10.92 14.22
C GLY A 78 -2.36 11.57 15.27
N TRP A 79 -3.66 11.72 14.98
CA TRP A 79 -4.63 12.20 15.95
C TRP A 79 -4.72 11.30 17.19
N THR A 80 -4.87 9.98 17.00
CA THR A 80 -4.93 9.04 18.14
C THR A 80 -3.65 9.00 18.96
N CYS A 81 -2.48 9.13 18.33
CA CYS A 81 -1.19 9.19 19.00
C CYS A 81 -1.03 10.42 19.91
N THR A 82 -1.74 11.52 19.64
CA THR A 82 -1.70 12.74 20.49
C THR A 82 -2.61 12.65 21.72
N ARG A 83 -3.52 11.67 21.77
CA ARG A 83 -4.52 11.51 22.84
C ARG A 83 -4.14 10.51 23.91
N VAL A 84 -3.05 9.77 23.71
CA VAL A 84 -2.59 8.70 24.60
C VAL A 84 -1.15 8.99 25.02
N ASP A 85 -0.88 8.88 26.31
CA ASP A 85 0.46 9.07 26.84
C ASP A 85 1.44 8.06 26.21
N MET A 86 2.57 8.54 25.70
CA MET A 86 3.55 7.79 24.89
C MET A 86 3.03 7.20 23.56
N GLY A 87 1.82 7.54 23.12
CA GLY A 87 1.20 7.01 21.90
C GLY A 87 2.00 7.30 20.63
N TYR A 88 2.63 8.47 20.54
CA TYR A 88 3.50 8.85 19.42
C TYR A 88 4.73 7.95 19.29
N ILE A 89 5.37 7.58 20.40
CA ILE A 89 6.54 6.67 20.38
C ILE A 89 6.10 5.28 19.95
N CYS A 90 5.02 4.79 20.56
CA CYS A 90 4.48 3.46 20.29
C CYS A 90 4.06 3.32 18.82
N GLY A 91 3.31 4.31 18.31
CA GLY A 91 2.87 4.36 16.92
C GLY A 91 4.03 4.50 15.92
N CYS A 92 5.00 5.39 16.18
CA CYS A 92 6.14 5.59 15.27
C CYS A 92 7.05 4.37 15.18
N ILE A 93 7.41 3.75 16.32
CA ILE A 93 8.25 2.54 16.33
C ILE A 93 7.54 1.39 15.61
N ALA A 94 6.26 1.19 15.89
CA ALA A 94 5.47 0.15 15.23
C ALA A 94 5.32 0.40 13.73
N LEU A 95 5.14 1.65 13.30
CA LEU A 95 5.08 2.02 11.88
C LEU A 95 6.41 1.72 11.19
N VAL A 96 7.54 2.13 11.76
CA VAL A 96 8.88 1.85 11.20
C VAL A 96 9.13 0.35 11.11
N ALA A 97 8.83 -0.40 12.17
CA ALA A 97 8.94 -1.85 12.18
C ALA A 97 8.05 -2.49 11.10
N GLY A 98 6.82 -2.00 10.94
CA GLY A 98 5.91 -2.44 9.89
C GLY A 98 6.47 -2.15 8.50
N VAL A 99 6.96 -0.94 8.25
CA VAL A 99 7.56 -0.56 6.97
C VAL A 99 8.73 -1.47 6.60
N LEU A 100 9.60 -1.79 7.56
CA LEU A 100 10.72 -2.72 7.35
C LEU A 100 10.24 -4.14 7.08
N LYS A 101 9.24 -4.63 7.83
CA LYS A 101 8.66 -5.97 7.65
C LYS A 101 8.01 -6.13 6.28
N TYR A 102 7.26 -5.12 5.84
CA TYR A 102 6.46 -5.15 4.62
C TYR A 102 7.17 -4.58 3.39
N ARG A 103 8.48 -4.30 3.46
CA ARG A 103 9.28 -3.69 2.37
C ARG A 103 9.11 -4.37 1.00
N ASN A 104 8.84 -5.67 0.97
CA ASN A 104 8.62 -6.44 -0.25
C ASN A 104 7.39 -5.96 -1.06
N ILE A 105 6.48 -5.19 -0.46
CA ILE A 105 5.36 -4.54 -1.15
C ILE A 105 5.85 -3.51 -2.19
N ILE A 106 7.00 -2.88 -1.97
CA ILE A 106 7.62 -1.93 -2.91
C ILE A 106 8.52 -2.65 -3.92
N GLN A 107 8.54 -3.99 -3.92
CA GLN A 107 9.28 -4.77 -4.91
C GLN A 107 8.34 -5.28 -6.00
N PHE A 108 8.91 -5.63 -7.15
CA PHE A 108 8.19 -6.41 -8.14
C PHE A 108 7.84 -7.77 -7.54
N ASN A 109 6.54 -8.05 -7.43
CA ASN A 109 6.02 -9.24 -6.76
C ASN A 109 4.74 -9.70 -7.48
N SER A 110 4.32 -10.94 -7.26
CA SER A 110 3.08 -11.52 -7.79
C SER A 110 1.85 -10.68 -7.45
N LEU A 111 1.84 -10.02 -6.29
CA LEU A 111 0.82 -9.04 -5.88
C LEU A 111 0.70 -7.85 -6.84
N THR A 112 1.81 -7.36 -7.39
CA THR A 112 1.82 -6.25 -8.36
C THR A 112 1.17 -6.70 -9.66
N VAL A 113 1.52 -7.90 -10.13
CA VAL A 113 0.93 -8.55 -11.31
C VAL A 113 -0.58 -8.71 -11.11
N GLN A 114 -1.02 -9.29 -9.99
CA GLN A 114 -2.46 -9.44 -9.70
C GLN A 114 -3.20 -8.10 -9.64
N ARG A 115 -2.64 -7.08 -8.98
CA ARG A 115 -3.25 -5.74 -8.91
C ARG A 115 -3.35 -5.10 -10.29
N PHE A 116 -2.33 -5.25 -11.13
CA PHE A 116 -2.35 -4.73 -12.48
C PHE A 116 -3.43 -5.43 -13.32
N ARG A 117 -3.48 -6.77 -13.29
CA ARG A 117 -4.55 -7.55 -13.93
C ARG A 117 -5.93 -7.06 -13.51
N ASN A 118 -6.17 -6.90 -12.22
CA ASN A 118 -7.47 -6.41 -11.71
C ASN A 118 -7.78 -4.97 -12.13
N THR A 119 -6.77 -4.17 -12.46
CA THR A 119 -6.92 -2.78 -12.91
C THR A 119 -7.29 -2.69 -14.38
N TYR A 120 -6.67 -3.52 -15.21
CA TYR A 120 -6.72 -3.41 -16.67
C TYR A 120 -7.47 -4.57 -17.33
N LYS A 121 -8.09 -5.48 -16.55
CA LYS A 121 -8.77 -6.69 -17.05
C LYS A 121 -9.70 -6.46 -18.24
N ASP A 122 -10.37 -5.31 -18.29
CA ASP A 122 -11.38 -5.00 -19.31
C ASP A 122 -10.77 -4.33 -20.55
N GLU A 123 -9.52 -3.86 -20.47
CA GLU A 123 -8.84 -3.08 -21.53
C GLU A 123 -7.45 -3.65 -21.91
N MET A 124 -7.16 -4.89 -21.51
CA MET A 124 -5.87 -5.56 -21.70
C MET A 124 -6.01 -6.79 -22.58
N ASP A 125 -5.00 -7.06 -23.40
CA ASP A 125 -4.88 -8.35 -24.10
C ASP A 125 -4.45 -9.45 -23.11
N LEU A 126 -5.42 -10.24 -22.66
CA LEU A 126 -5.22 -11.32 -21.69
C LEU A 126 -4.25 -12.40 -22.19
N ASN A 127 -4.22 -12.67 -23.50
CA ASN A 127 -3.36 -13.72 -24.03
C ASN A 127 -1.90 -13.31 -23.99
N LYS A 128 -1.59 -12.07 -24.42
CA LYS A 128 -0.23 -11.52 -24.30
C LYS A 128 0.19 -11.35 -22.85
N TYR A 129 -0.73 -10.89 -22.00
CA TYR A 129 -0.48 -10.73 -20.58
C TYR A 129 -0.10 -12.04 -19.90
N ASN A 130 -0.90 -13.10 -20.08
CA ASN A 130 -0.62 -14.39 -19.46
C ASN A 130 0.71 -14.96 -19.95
N LYS A 131 1.02 -14.84 -21.25
CA LYS A 131 2.32 -15.25 -21.81
C LYS A 131 3.50 -14.50 -21.20
N TYR A 132 3.35 -13.20 -20.96
CA TYR A 132 4.37 -12.40 -20.28
C TYR A 132 4.56 -12.87 -18.83
N VAL A 133 3.46 -13.09 -18.11
CA VAL A 133 3.50 -13.55 -16.72
C VAL A 133 4.17 -14.91 -16.61
N ASP A 134 3.76 -15.89 -17.41
CA ASP A 134 4.29 -17.26 -17.38
C ASP A 134 5.78 -17.35 -17.75
N SER A 135 6.33 -16.34 -18.44
CA SER A 135 7.75 -16.31 -18.83
C SER A 135 8.65 -15.56 -17.84
N HIS A 136 8.09 -14.71 -16.98
CA HIS A 136 8.86 -13.81 -16.10
C HIS A 136 8.56 -14.00 -14.60
N PHE A 137 7.55 -14.79 -14.23
CA PHE A 137 7.12 -15.07 -12.86
C PHE A 137 6.88 -16.56 -12.65
#